data_AF-A0A813VQE6-F1
#
_entry.id   AF-A0A813VQE6-F1
#
_cell.length_a   1.000
_cell.length_b   1.000
_cell.length_c   1.000
_cell.angle_alpha   90.00
_cell.angle_beta   90.00
_cell.angle_gamma   90.00
#
_symmetry.space_group_name_H-M   'P 1'
#
loop_
_entity.id
_entity.type
_entity.pdbx_description
1 polymer ?
#
loop_
_entity_poly.entity_id
_entity_poly.type
_entity_poly.pdbx_seq_one_letter_code
_entity_poly.pdbx_strand_id
1 'polypeptide(L)'
;MASINQSQTINTDVQSLINRAAELVLNCDAILFTSGAGMGVSSGLGTFRGIAAGVWPPLLKHPEFDFTDMSNPQWFELPQEKNVQTDHPSCQFKADKQWLDLQYHAADRIKKPAELEHQMESPPELADEKQLDRIKGSLIGMALGDAVGAHVEFRPYEYLCQNPVKDLVGGGTWGLTKGQFTDDTSMALCLAMSLLARHDFVPYDQLVRYKWWYQYGYMSSTGKCFDIGAATRQSLEEFSRRQESFAKKHNIPVERLDFLSNTELLDEFKVNCSSKGVAGNGALMRLTPVSLFFHANPEAAVEFSGISGRITHGDKKAYDACRYYGALICAALKDYKKSDILDKDFYEKHKHWFGNTPLCDEIKKIAEGSYQKEGGYQDGIRGKGYIVNALEAALWAFWSDENSFEKGVLDAVNLGDDTDTTAAIYGQLAGAYYGYKELPKKWIKHVYAKQFILNVSEWIAYEGKKWNETEGSTSSHQSQPEPTYVTTPDEPQSFFQRIFAFFNYTSPTKHSAPPSPCSPQQKKKHRSQSTDE
;
A
#
# COMPACT_ATOMS: atom_id res chain seq x y z
N MET A 1 -66.88 19.39 18.16
CA MET A 1 -66.14 18.12 18.10
C MET A 1 -64.84 18.40 17.35
N ALA A 2 -63.86 19.01 18.02
CA ALA A 2 -62.82 18.37 18.85
C ALA A 2 -61.66 17.82 18.00
N SER A 3 -60.65 18.68 17.84
CA SER A 3 -59.31 18.43 17.33
C SER A 3 -58.51 17.53 18.28
N ILE A 4 -57.86 16.50 17.76
CA ILE A 4 -56.98 15.63 18.54
C ILE A 4 -55.54 16.16 18.43
N ASN A 5 -55.14 16.90 19.45
CA ASN A 5 -53.75 17.07 19.85
C ASN A 5 -53.27 15.76 20.50
N GLN A 6 -52.26 15.11 19.93
CA GLN A 6 -51.47 14.11 20.63
C GLN A 6 -49.98 14.38 20.43
N SER A 7 -49.52 15.53 20.92
CA SER A 7 -48.17 15.68 21.46
C SER A 7 -48.17 15.08 22.87
N GLN A 8 -48.09 13.75 22.97
CA GLN A 8 -47.83 13.10 24.25
C GLN A 8 -46.32 13.09 24.49
N THR A 9 -45.87 14.09 25.26
CA THR A 9 -44.85 13.99 26.31
C THR A 9 -44.07 12.67 26.33
N ILE A 10 -42.85 12.68 25.77
CA ILE A 10 -41.81 11.78 26.26
C ILE A 10 -41.66 12.13 27.73
N ASN A 11 -42.06 11.20 28.58
CA ASN A 11 -42.07 11.32 30.03
C ASN A 11 -40.75 11.95 30.49
N THR A 12 -40.79 13.08 31.19
CA THR A 12 -39.61 13.87 31.60
C THR A 12 -38.54 13.03 32.32
N ASP A 13 -38.95 11.90 32.90
CA ASP A 13 -38.06 10.90 33.50
C ASP A 13 -37.21 10.12 32.48
N VAL A 14 -37.74 9.80 31.29
CA VAL A 14 -37.00 8.99 30.31
C VAL A 14 -35.88 9.79 29.66
N GLN A 15 -36.13 11.06 29.31
CA GLN A 15 -35.09 11.91 28.73
C GLN A 15 -33.98 12.21 29.75
N SER A 16 -34.34 12.39 31.02
CA SER A 16 -33.39 12.53 32.13
C SER A 16 -32.51 11.29 32.29
N LEU A 17 -33.10 10.09 32.23
CA LEU A 17 -32.37 8.83 32.32
C LEU A 17 -31.43 8.58 31.13
N ILE A 18 -31.86 8.93 29.91
CA ILE A 18 -31.02 8.84 28.71
C ILE A 18 -29.81 9.78 28.81
N ASN A 19 -30.03 11.03 29.21
CA ASN A 19 -28.95 12.01 29.37
C ASN A 19 -27.95 11.55 30.44
N ARG A 20 -28.43 11.00 31.56
CA ARG A 20 -27.56 10.46 32.61
C ARG A 20 -26.79 9.21 32.19
N ALA A 21 -27.39 8.33 31.39
CA ALA A 21 -26.69 7.18 30.82
C ALA A 21 -25.59 7.60 29.83
N ALA A 22 -25.86 8.59 28.98
CA ALA A 22 -24.88 9.14 28.05
C ALA A 22 -23.70 9.80 28.79
N GLU A 23 -23.99 10.56 29.86
CA GLU A 23 -22.99 11.21 30.69
C GLU A 23 -22.09 10.19 31.43
N LEU A 24 -22.66 9.07 31.89
CA LEU A 24 -21.90 7.97 32.51
C LEU A 24 -21.01 7.22 31.49
N VAL A 25 -21.49 7.02 30.26
CA VAL A 25 -20.72 6.39 29.17
C VAL A 25 -19.58 7.28 28.72
N LEU A 26 -19.81 8.60 28.60
CA LEU A 26 -18.80 9.57 28.18
C LEU A 26 -17.65 9.73 29.19
N ASN A 27 -17.94 9.54 30.48
CA ASN A 27 -16.99 9.83 31.56
C ASN A 27 -16.43 8.57 32.25
N CYS A 28 -16.72 7.36 31.75
CA CYS A 28 -16.17 6.15 32.32
C CYS A 28 -14.73 5.89 31.84
N ASP A 29 -13.90 5.36 32.73
CA ASP A 29 -12.50 5.05 32.42
C ASP A 29 -12.36 3.84 31.46
N ALA A 30 -13.39 2.98 31.41
CA ALA A 30 -13.51 1.85 30.47
C ALA A 30 -14.98 1.38 30.33
N ILE A 31 -15.33 0.83 29.16
CA ILE A 31 -16.64 0.22 28.88
C ILE A 31 -16.48 -1.28 28.64
N LEU A 32 -17.17 -2.11 29.43
CA LEU A 32 -17.23 -3.56 29.22
C LEU A 32 -18.45 -3.91 28.35
N PHE A 33 -18.20 -4.37 27.12
CA PHE A 33 -19.25 -4.93 26.27
C PHE A 33 -19.47 -6.41 26.61
N THR A 34 -20.61 -6.73 27.21
CA THR A 34 -21.03 -8.11 27.43
C THR A 34 -22.04 -8.52 26.35
N SER A 35 -21.80 -9.62 25.63
CA SER A 35 -22.84 -10.24 24.80
C SER A 35 -23.70 -11.15 25.68
N GLY A 36 -24.89 -10.69 26.06
CA GLY A 36 -25.90 -11.53 26.71
C GLY A 36 -26.84 -12.14 25.68
N ALA A 37 -26.75 -13.46 25.46
CA ALA A 37 -27.87 -14.18 24.84
C ALA A 37 -28.84 -14.60 25.96
N GLY A 38 -30.08 -14.12 25.90
CA GLY A 38 -31.17 -14.72 26.68
C GLY A 38 -31.31 -16.20 26.34
N MET A 39 -31.73 -17.01 27.31
CA MET A 39 -31.81 -18.48 27.17
C MET A 39 -32.52 -18.87 25.85
N GLY A 40 -31.77 -19.48 24.93
CA GLY A 40 -32.32 -20.13 23.73
C GLY A 40 -31.85 -19.60 22.37
N VAL A 41 -31.01 -18.57 22.27
CA VAL A 41 -30.46 -18.10 20.98
C VAL A 41 -28.93 -18.07 21.03
N SER A 42 -28.25 -18.64 20.04
CA SER A 42 -26.79 -18.66 19.94
C SER A 42 -26.24 -17.25 19.65
N SER A 43 -25.33 -16.75 20.48
CA SER A 43 -24.63 -15.47 20.26
C SER A 43 -23.47 -15.58 19.25
N GLY A 44 -23.14 -16.76 18.75
CA GLY A 44 -22.01 -16.97 17.83
C GLY A 44 -20.62 -16.73 18.42
N LEU A 45 -20.51 -16.36 19.70
CA LEU A 45 -19.26 -16.18 20.43
C LEU A 45 -19.29 -17.04 21.70
N GLY A 46 -18.23 -17.84 21.91
CA GLY A 46 -18.19 -18.94 22.87
C GLY A 46 -18.14 -18.48 24.33
N THR A 47 -19.15 -18.87 25.12
CA THR A 47 -19.29 -18.48 26.54
C THR A 47 -18.86 -19.56 27.52
N PHE A 48 -18.25 -19.12 28.63
CA PHE A 48 -17.90 -19.84 29.86
C PHE A 48 -19.07 -20.65 30.42
N ARG A 49 -18.84 -21.89 30.89
CA ARG A 49 -19.91 -22.83 31.31
C ARG A 49 -19.98 -23.13 32.82
N GLY A 50 -19.37 -22.28 33.66
CA GLY A 50 -19.47 -22.39 35.11
C GLY A 50 -18.50 -23.39 35.75
N ILE A 51 -18.56 -23.47 37.08
CA ILE A 51 -17.50 -24.01 37.97
C ILE A 51 -17.19 -25.51 37.72
N ALA A 52 -18.15 -26.29 37.22
CA ALA A 52 -17.97 -27.73 37.01
C ALA A 52 -17.47 -28.13 35.61
N ALA A 53 -17.62 -27.27 34.60
CA ALA A 53 -17.32 -27.60 33.19
C ALA A 53 -16.24 -26.71 32.55
N GLY A 54 -15.88 -25.59 33.19
CA GLY A 54 -14.80 -24.72 32.75
C GLY A 54 -15.00 -24.08 31.37
N VAL A 55 -13.88 -23.73 30.72
CA VAL A 55 -13.81 -23.22 29.35
C VAL A 55 -13.48 -24.37 28.39
N TRP A 56 -13.83 -24.23 27.11
CA TRP A 56 -13.62 -25.25 26.08
C TRP A 56 -12.14 -25.74 26.04
N PRO A 57 -11.86 -27.07 26.07
CA PRO A 57 -10.50 -27.61 26.14
C PRO A 57 -9.49 -27.15 25.06
N PRO A 58 -9.91 -26.83 23.82
CA PRO A 58 -8.99 -26.31 22.80
C PRO A 58 -8.43 -24.91 23.10
N LEU A 59 -9.03 -24.15 24.02
CA LEU A 59 -8.56 -22.83 24.46
C LEU A 59 -7.59 -22.90 25.65
N LEU A 60 -7.41 -24.07 26.28
CA LEU A 60 -6.53 -24.29 27.44
C LEU A 60 -5.08 -24.64 27.08
N LYS A 61 -4.66 -24.43 25.82
CA LYS A 61 -3.32 -24.83 25.33
C LYS A 61 -2.45 -23.64 24.90
N HIS A 62 -2.48 -22.55 25.66
CA HIS A 62 -1.46 -21.51 25.55
C HIS A 62 -0.50 -21.61 26.75
N PRO A 63 0.81 -21.83 26.56
CA PRO A 63 1.74 -22.17 27.64
C PRO A 63 2.07 -21.01 28.59
N GLU A 64 1.62 -19.79 28.28
CA GLU A 64 1.94 -18.57 29.06
C GLU A 64 0.71 -17.91 29.72
N PHE A 65 -0.52 -18.39 29.49
CA PHE A 65 -1.71 -17.79 30.07
C PHE A 65 -2.71 -18.85 30.55
N ASP A 66 -2.96 -18.87 31.86
CA ASP A 66 -4.08 -19.60 32.43
C ASP A 66 -5.35 -18.75 32.30
N PHE A 67 -6.34 -19.25 31.56
CA PHE A 67 -7.62 -18.55 31.36
C PHE A 67 -8.39 -18.38 32.69
N THR A 68 -8.06 -19.19 33.69
CA THR A 68 -8.59 -19.08 35.06
C THR A 68 -8.03 -17.84 35.77
N ASP A 69 -6.79 -17.44 35.49
CA ASP A 69 -6.21 -16.19 36.01
C ASP A 69 -6.90 -14.96 35.41
N MET A 70 -7.25 -15.03 34.12
CA MET A 70 -7.98 -13.97 33.41
C MET A 70 -9.40 -13.73 33.90
N SER A 71 -9.92 -14.69 34.64
CA SER A 71 -11.29 -14.69 35.17
C SER A 71 -11.33 -14.43 36.68
N ASN A 72 -10.19 -14.06 37.29
CA ASN A 72 -10.08 -13.86 38.73
C ASN A 72 -10.71 -12.53 39.18
N PRO A 73 -11.82 -12.56 39.95
CA PRO A 73 -12.50 -11.34 40.39
C PRO A 73 -11.66 -10.47 41.35
N GLN A 74 -10.56 -10.98 41.92
CA GLN A 74 -9.63 -10.19 42.74
C GLN A 74 -8.96 -9.04 41.97
N TRP A 75 -8.97 -9.06 40.64
CA TRP A 75 -8.49 -7.93 39.82
C TRP A 75 -9.31 -6.64 40.03
N PHE A 76 -10.51 -6.75 40.59
CA PHE A 76 -11.38 -5.62 40.89
C PHE A 76 -11.28 -5.15 42.35
N GLU A 77 -10.46 -5.80 43.18
CA GLU A 77 -10.15 -5.32 44.52
C GLU A 77 -8.89 -4.43 44.45
N LEU A 78 -9.08 -3.12 44.56
CA LEU A 78 -7.97 -2.17 44.67
C LEU A 78 -7.22 -2.40 46.00
N PRO A 79 -5.87 -2.42 46.01
CA PRO A 79 -5.14 -2.51 47.26
C PRO A 79 -5.34 -1.23 48.06
N GLN A 80 -5.80 -1.37 49.32
CA GLN A 80 -5.76 -0.25 50.27
C GLN A 80 -4.31 0.19 50.47
N GLU A 81 -4.04 1.47 50.23
CA GLU A 81 -2.73 2.08 50.40
C GLU A 81 -2.16 1.76 51.78
N LYS A 82 -1.12 0.93 51.81
CA LYS A 82 -0.19 0.88 52.94
C LYS A 82 1.10 1.56 52.51
N ASN A 83 1.38 2.67 53.20
CA ASN A 83 2.68 3.34 53.22
C ASN A 83 3.80 2.30 53.38
N VAL A 84 4.65 2.19 52.36
CA VAL A 84 5.95 1.55 52.49
C VAL A 84 7.00 2.52 51.95
N GLN A 85 7.76 3.11 52.88
CA GLN A 85 9.05 3.73 52.59
C GLN A 85 10.03 2.64 52.18
N THR A 86 10.74 2.84 51.06
CA THR A 86 11.98 2.09 50.78
C THR A 86 13.07 3.00 50.26
N ASP A 87 14.09 3.20 51.10
CA ASP A 87 15.42 3.65 50.74
C ASP A 87 16.21 2.50 50.10
N HIS A 88 16.51 2.58 48.79
CA HIS A 88 17.80 2.20 48.16
C HIS A 88 17.73 2.29 46.61
N PRO A 89 18.85 2.59 45.90
CA PRO A 89 18.86 2.88 44.48
C PRO A 89 19.18 1.64 43.66
N SER A 90 18.21 1.15 42.89
CA SER A 90 18.44 0.28 41.75
C SER A 90 17.57 0.71 40.58
N CYS A 91 18.24 1.15 39.52
CA CYS A 91 17.71 1.50 38.22
C CYS A 91 16.68 0.47 37.75
N GLN A 92 15.42 0.90 37.55
CA GLN A 92 14.39 0.10 36.88
C GLN A 92 13.70 0.96 35.82
N PHE A 93 13.89 0.54 34.57
CA PHE A 93 13.13 0.94 33.40
C PHE A 93 11.63 0.81 33.68
N LYS A 94 10.94 1.94 33.88
CA LYS A 94 9.50 2.05 33.62
C LYS A 94 9.33 2.42 32.15
N ALA A 95 9.49 1.45 31.27
CA ALA A 95 8.97 1.55 29.91
C ALA A 95 7.49 1.17 29.95
N ASP A 96 6.64 2.19 30.11
CA ASP A 96 5.36 2.35 29.41
C ASP A 96 4.57 1.06 29.05
N LYS A 97 3.66 0.66 29.94
CA LYS A 97 2.51 -0.22 29.59
C LYS A 97 1.67 0.34 28.43
N GLN A 98 1.73 1.65 28.17
CA GLN A 98 1.04 2.32 27.06
C GLN A 98 1.51 1.87 25.66
N TRP A 99 2.73 1.34 25.51
CA TRP A 99 3.23 0.88 24.21
C TRP A 99 2.73 -0.52 23.82
N LEU A 100 2.52 -1.43 24.78
CA LEU A 100 1.99 -2.76 24.47
C LEU A 100 0.53 -2.68 23.98
N ASP A 101 -0.28 -1.79 24.55
CA ASP A 101 -1.67 -1.58 24.11
C ASP A 101 -1.76 -0.98 22.69
N LEU A 102 -0.74 -0.22 22.25
CA LEU A 102 -0.68 0.31 20.89
C LEU A 102 -0.37 -0.77 19.84
N GLN A 103 0.40 -1.81 20.19
CA GLN A 103 0.84 -2.87 19.27
C GLN A 103 -0.27 -3.88 18.96
N TYR A 104 -1.14 -4.20 19.92
CA TYR A 104 -2.25 -5.14 19.70
C TYR A 104 -3.31 -4.63 18.69
N HIS A 105 -3.29 -3.34 18.34
CA HIS A 105 -4.24 -2.73 17.42
C HIS A 105 -3.69 -2.36 16.03
N ALA A 106 -2.47 -2.74 15.66
CA ALA A 106 -1.96 -2.43 14.30
C ALA A 106 -2.76 -3.18 13.20
N ALA A 107 -3.13 -4.43 13.47
CA ALA A 107 -3.99 -5.23 12.58
C ALA A 107 -5.44 -4.71 12.52
N ASP A 108 -5.97 -4.18 13.64
CA ASP A 108 -7.30 -3.56 13.71
C ASP A 108 -7.37 -2.18 13.04
N ARG A 109 -6.23 -1.59 12.67
CA ARG A 109 -6.11 -0.23 12.09
C ARG A 109 -5.90 -0.22 10.57
N ILE A 110 -5.68 -1.36 9.94
CA ILE A 110 -5.51 -1.46 8.49
C ILE A 110 -6.89 -1.44 7.83
N LYS A 111 -7.34 -0.22 7.50
CA LYS A 111 -8.61 0.02 6.82
C LYS A 111 -8.55 -0.42 5.35
N LYS A 112 -9.65 -0.97 4.85
CA LYS A 112 -9.80 -1.32 3.43
C LYS A 112 -9.87 -0.05 2.57
N PRO A 113 -9.47 -0.09 1.28
CA PRO A 113 -9.63 1.04 0.37
C PRO A 113 -11.04 1.66 0.39
N ALA A 114 -12.09 0.82 0.39
CA ALA A 114 -13.47 1.29 0.44
C ALA A 114 -13.83 2.05 1.73
N GLU A 115 -13.18 1.74 2.85
CA GLU A 115 -13.41 2.41 4.15
C GLU A 115 -12.70 3.76 4.23
N LEU A 116 -11.80 4.04 3.28
CA LEU A 116 -10.98 5.23 3.21
C LEU A 116 -11.50 6.28 2.21
N GLU A 117 -12.45 5.92 1.35
CA GLU A 117 -12.98 6.77 0.27
C GLU A 117 -13.43 8.16 0.74
N HIS A 118 -14.13 8.21 1.87
CA HIS A 118 -14.69 9.45 2.42
C HIS A 118 -13.75 10.20 3.36
N GLN A 119 -12.58 9.64 3.65
CA GLN A 119 -11.59 10.21 4.57
C GLN A 119 -10.46 10.93 3.81
N MET A 120 -10.34 10.74 2.49
CA MET A 120 -9.41 11.50 1.65
C MET A 120 -10.03 12.82 1.21
N GLU A 121 -9.47 13.92 1.71
CA GLU A 121 -9.78 15.24 1.19
C GLU A 121 -9.14 15.42 -0.20
N SER A 122 -9.73 16.28 -1.04
CA SER A 122 -9.15 16.65 -2.33
C SER A 122 -7.87 17.48 -2.14
N PRO A 123 -6.89 17.39 -3.07
CA PRO A 123 -5.71 18.23 -3.01
C PRO A 123 -6.05 19.72 -3.17
N PRO A 124 -5.19 20.64 -2.68
CA PRO A 124 -5.45 22.09 -2.75
C PRO A 124 -5.57 22.64 -4.17
N GLU A 125 -4.84 22.05 -5.12
CA GLU A 125 -4.86 22.39 -6.54
C GLU A 125 -4.93 21.10 -7.35
N LEU A 126 -5.71 21.10 -8.43
CA LEU A 126 -5.78 19.98 -9.36
C LEU A 126 -4.84 20.23 -10.54
N ALA A 127 -4.23 19.15 -11.04
CA ALA A 127 -3.47 19.19 -12.28
C ALA A 127 -4.35 19.60 -13.47
N ASP A 128 -3.71 19.89 -14.62
CA ASP A 128 -4.40 20.12 -15.89
C ASP A 128 -5.49 19.05 -16.12
N GLU A 129 -6.68 19.46 -16.56
CA GLU A 129 -7.86 18.58 -16.62
C GLU A 129 -7.61 17.36 -17.50
N LYS A 130 -6.90 17.54 -18.63
CA LYS A 130 -6.59 16.46 -19.56
C LYS A 130 -5.55 15.52 -18.96
N GLN A 131 -4.50 16.06 -18.33
CA GLN A 131 -3.51 15.25 -17.64
C GLN A 131 -4.13 14.44 -16.49
N LEU A 132 -4.97 15.07 -15.67
CA LEU A 132 -5.66 14.40 -14.57
C LEU A 132 -6.60 13.30 -15.07
N ASP A 133 -7.30 13.52 -16.19
CA ASP A 133 -8.14 12.51 -16.84
C ASP A 133 -7.32 11.28 -17.27
N ARG A 134 -6.12 11.49 -17.84
CA ARG A 134 -5.18 10.41 -18.19
C ARG A 134 -4.63 9.69 -16.95
N ILE A 135 -4.31 10.42 -15.87
CA ILE A 135 -3.82 9.82 -14.63
C ILE A 135 -4.89 8.92 -14.00
N LYS A 136 -6.12 9.44 -13.86
CA LYS A 136 -7.29 8.67 -13.41
C LYS A 136 -7.54 7.47 -14.32
N GLY A 137 -7.40 7.68 -15.64
CA GLY A 137 -7.57 6.65 -16.66
C GLY A 137 -6.61 5.49 -16.45
N SER A 138 -5.34 5.77 -16.17
CA SER A 138 -4.32 4.74 -15.97
C SER A 138 -4.59 3.86 -14.74
N LEU A 139 -4.87 4.45 -13.58
CA LEU A 139 -5.12 3.71 -12.35
C LEU A 139 -6.45 2.94 -12.39
N ILE A 140 -7.53 3.56 -12.90
CA ILE A 140 -8.82 2.87 -13.06
C ILE A 140 -8.75 1.82 -14.17
N GLY A 141 -8.04 2.11 -15.27
CA GLY A 141 -7.87 1.20 -16.39
C GLY A 141 -7.15 -0.08 -15.97
N MET A 142 -6.09 0.04 -15.17
CA MET A 142 -5.41 -1.10 -14.55
C MET A 142 -6.36 -1.92 -13.67
N ALA A 143 -7.09 -1.27 -12.74
CA ALA A 143 -8.05 -1.95 -11.87
C ALA A 143 -9.19 -2.64 -12.64
N LEU A 144 -9.61 -2.07 -13.77
CA LEU A 144 -10.57 -2.68 -14.67
C LEU A 144 -10.00 -3.89 -15.40
N GLY A 145 -8.78 -3.79 -15.95
CA GLY A 145 -8.11 -4.88 -16.63
C GLY A 145 -7.95 -6.09 -15.72
N ASP A 146 -7.40 -5.85 -14.53
CA ASP A 146 -7.28 -6.80 -13.42
C ASP A 146 -8.64 -7.47 -13.13
N ALA A 147 -9.67 -6.69 -12.77
CA ALA A 147 -10.97 -7.24 -12.38
C ALA A 147 -11.71 -7.99 -13.51
N VAL A 148 -11.49 -7.64 -14.79
CA VAL A 148 -12.05 -8.40 -15.92
C VAL A 148 -11.28 -9.70 -16.12
N GLY A 149 -9.94 -9.66 -16.07
CA GLY A 149 -9.09 -10.82 -16.30
C GLY A 149 -9.15 -11.85 -15.18
N ALA A 150 -9.36 -11.44 -13.92
CA ALA A 150 -9.43 -12.33 -12.76
C ALA A 150 -10.56 -13.37 -12.86
N HIS A 151 -11.59 -13.11 -13.70
CA HIS A 151 -12.68 -14.06 -13.94
C HIS A 151 -12.20 -15.38 -14.56
N VAL A 152 -11.17 -15.33 -15.39
CA VAL A 152 -10.71 -16.48 -16.19
C VAL A 152 -9.21 -16.75 -16.03
N GLU A 153 -8.65 -16.28 -14.92
CA GLU A 153 -7.26 -16.56 -14.56
C GLU A 153 -6.96 -18.07 -14.61
N PHE A 154 -5.80 -18.42 -15.15
CA PHE A 154 -5.33 -19.78 -15.41
C PHE A 154 -6.13 -20.58 -16.46
N ARG A 155 -7.09 -19.97 -17.16
CA ARG A 155 -7.81 -20.64 -18.25
C ARG A 155 -7.00 -20.56 -19.55
N PRO A 156 -6.72 -21.68 -20.22
CA PRO A 156 -5.94 -21.68 -21.45
C PRO A 156 -6.73 -21.04 -22.59
N TYR A 157 -6.01 -20.56 -23.62
CA TYR A 157 -6.60 -19.96 -24.81
C TYR A 157 -7.67 -20.84 -25.48
N GLU A 158 -7.46 -22.15 -25.56
CA GLU A 158 -8.38 -23.09 -26.19
C GLU A 158 -9.74 -23.14 -25.47
N TYR A 159 -9.73 -22.93 -24.15
CA TYR A 159 -10.95 -22.80 -23.36
C TYR A 159 -11.69 -21.50 -23.68
N LEU A 160 -10.96 -20.39 -23.81
CA LEU A 160 -11.52 -19.05 -24.08
C LEU A 160 -12.01 -18.88 -25.52
N CYS A 161 -11.47 -19.64 -26.48
CA CYS A 161 -12.05 -19.73 -27.81
C CYS A 161 -13.51 -20.25 -27.79
N GLN A 162 -13.82 -21.14 -26.85
CA GLN A 162 -15.16 -21.71 -26.69
C GLN A 162 -16.01 -20.90 -25.69
N ASN A 163 -15.35 -20.24 -24.73
CA ASN A 163 -15.99 -19.51 -23.63
C ASN A 163 -15.40 -18.10 -23.51
N PRO A 164 -15.53 -17.24 -24.54
CA PRO A 164 -14.85 -15.96 -24.55
C PRO A 164 -15.42 -15.02 -23.49
N VAL A 165 -14.53 -14.28 -22.83
CA VAL A 165 -14.92 -13.19 -21.94
C VAL A 165 -15.44 -12.03 -22.77
N LYS A 166 -16.60 -11.49 -22.38
CA LYS A 166 -17.29 -10.39 -23.10
C LYS A 166 -17.67 -9.22 -22.21
N ASP A 167 -17.50 -9.37 -20.89
CA ASP A 167 -17.97 -8.39 -19.92
C ASP A 167 -17.23 -8.56 -18.59
N LEU A 168 -17.34 -7.58 -17.71
CA LEU A 168 -16.92 -7.67 -16.31
C LEU A 168 -17.96 -8.50 -15.54
N VAL A 169 -17.59 -9.71 -15.11
CA VAL A 169 -18.52 -10.65 -14.47
C VAL A 169 -18.23 -10.86 -12.97
N GLY A 170 -16.96 -10.83 -12.55
CA GLY A 170 -16.54 -11.36 -11.25
C GLY A 170 -16.52 -12.90 -11.25
N GLY A 171 -16.35 -13.55 -10.10
CA GLY A 171 -16.22 -15.00 -9.98
C GLY A 171 -14.76 -15.44 -10.14
N GLY A 172 -14.51 -16.40 -11.03
CA GLY A 172 -13.16 -16.91 -11.31
C GLY A 172 -12.58 -17.77 -10.19
N THR A 173 -11.25 -17.97 -10.24
CA THR A 173 -10.48 -18.82 -9.33
C THR A 173 -10.76 -18.52 -7.86
N TRP A 174 -10.93 -17.23 -7.55
CA TRP A 174 -11.07 -16.72 -6.18
C TRP A 174 -12.51 -16.42 -5.78
N GLY A 175 -13.50 -16.62 -6.67
CA GLY A 175 -14.89 -16.32 -6.38
C GLY A 175 -15.16 -14.85 -6.09
N LEU A 176 -14.46 -13.94 -6.78
CA LEU A 176 -14.54 -12.50 -6.55
C LEU A 176 -15.94 -11.94 -6.83
N THR A 177 -16.31 -10.88 -6.14
CA THR A 177 -17.49 -10.10 -6.54
C THR A 177 -17.15 -9.24 -7.76
N LYS A 178 -18.18 -8.86 -8.53
CA LYS A 178 -18.00 -8.07 -9.75
C LYS A 178 -17.25 -6.77 -9.47
N GLY A 179 -16.07 -6.60 -10.05
CA GLY A 179 -15.22 -5.40 -9.95
C GLY A 179 -14.21 -5.40 -8.80
N GLN A 180 -14.11 -6.48 -8.02
CA GLN A 180 -12.95 -6.71 -7.16
C GLN A 180 -11.72 -7.08 -8.01
N PHE A 181 -10.58 -6.57 -7.59
CA PHE A 181 -9.27 -6.72 -8.22
C PHE A 181 -8.33 -7.62 -7.38
N THR A 182 -7.23 -8.11 -7.94
CA THR A 182 -6.27 -9.07 -7.37
C THR A 182 -5.02 -8.37 -6.80
N ASP A 183 -3.86 -9.04 -6.83
CA ASP A 183 -2.60 -8.49 -6.33
C ASP A 183 -2.02 -7.39 -7.22
N ASP A 184 -2.32 -7.36 -8.52
CA ASP A 184 -1.89 -6.31 -9.45
C ASP A 184 -2.25 -4.92 -8.92
N THR A 185 -3.55 -4.70 -8.71
CA THR A 185 -4.06 -3.43 -8.22
C THR A 185 -3.73 -3.20 -6.75
N SER A 186 -3.74 -4.25 -5.91
CA SER A 186 -3.38 -4.12 -4.50
C SER A 186 -1.94 -3.62 -4.33
N MET A 187 -1.00 -4.19 -5.07
CA MET A 187 0.41 -3.77 -5.05
C MET A 187 0.62 -2.41 -5.72
N ALA A 188 -0.13 -2.07 -6.77
CA ALA A 188 -0.08 -0.73 -7.35
C ALA A 188 -0.57 0.33 -6.35
N LEU A 189 -1.65 0.06 -5.63
CA LEU A 189 -2.13 0.94 -4.57
C LEU A 189 -1.09 1.07 -3.45
N CYS A 190 -0.46 -0.03 -3.02
CA CYS A 190 0.64 0.05 -2.04
C CYS A 190 1.79 0.96 -2.52
N LEU A 191 2.15 0.88 -3.81
CA LEU A 191 3.18 1.74 -4.41
C LEU A 191 2.75 3.21 -4.45
N ALA A 192 1.51 3.49 -4.85
CA ALA A 192 0.94 4.84 -4.82
C ALA A 192 0.98 5.43 -3.41
N MET A 193 0.57 4.65 -2.40
CA MET A 193 0.56 5.10 -1.01
C MET A 193 1.97 5.34 -0.46
N SER A 194 2.97 4.59 -0.93
CA SER A 194 4.37 4.85 -0.58
C SER A 194 4.84 6.19 -1.14
N LEU A 195 4.60 6.46 -2.43
CA LEU A 195 4.93 7.72 -3.08
C LEU A 195 4.26 8.91 -2.38
N LEU A 196 2.98 8.80 -2.05
CA LEU A 196 2.22 9.86 -1.38
C LEU A 196 2.67 10.09 0.06
N ALA A 197 2.96 9.02 0.83
CA ALA A 197 3.41 9.15 2.22
C ALA A 197 4.84 9.70 2.32
N ARG A 198 5.68 9.42 1.33
CA ARG A 198 7.09 9.82 1.30
C ARG A 198 7.34 11.11 0.53
N HIS A 199 6.38 11.56 -0.28
CA HIS A 199 6.53 12.64 -1.26
C HIS A 199 7.71 12.43 -2.21
N ASP A 200 8.15 11.18 -2.37
CA ASP A 200 9.33 10.79 -3.13
C ASP A 200 9.34 9.27 -3.34
N PHE A 201 10.25 8.77 -4.16
CA PHE A 201 10.45 7.34 -4.35
C PHE A 201 11.44 6.77 -3.33
N VAL A 202 10.91 6.08 -2.32
CA VAL A 202 11.70 5.39 -1.28
C VAL A 202 11.49 3.87 -1.39
N PRO A 203 12.41 3.11 -2.02
CA PRO A 203 12.23 1.67 -2.25
C PRO A 203 12.00 0.85 -0.98
N TYR A 204 12.54 1.30 0.14
CA TYR A 204 12.32 0.66 1.43
C TYR A 204 10.85 0.75 1.88
N ASP A 205 10.23 1.93 1.79
CA ASP A 205 8.83 2.12 2.18
C ASP A 205 7.88 1.39 1.21
N GLN A 206 8.24 1.28 -0.08
CA GLN A 206 7.53 0.43 -1.02
C GLN A 206 7.46 -1.03 -0.53
N LEU A 207 8.59 -1.59 -0.06
CA LEU A 207 8.62 -2.95 0.51
C LEU A 207 7.83 -3.05 1.82
N VAL A 208 7.84 -2.01 2.66
CA VAL A 208 7.00 -1.94 3.87
C VAL A 208 5.52 -2.01 3.50
N ARG A 209 5.05 -1.21 2.54
CA ARG A 209 3.65 -1.23 2.09
C ARG A 209 3.26 -2.58 1.49
N TYR A 210 4.15 -3.22 0.73
CA TYR A 210 3.92 -4.59 0.23
C TYR A 210 3.89 -5.63 1.35
N LYS A 211 4.75 -5.50 2.36
CA LYS A 211 4.72 -6.35 3.54
C LYS A 211 3.41 -6.21 4.29
N TRP A 212 2.88 -5.00 4.45
CA TRP A 212 1.56 -4.78 5.08
C TRP A 212 0.43 -5.41 4.29
N TRP A 213 0.48 -5.33 2.95
CA TRP A 213 -0.48 -6.06 2.11
C TRP A 213 -0.37 -7.56 2.36
N TYR A 214 0.84 -8.12 2.26
CA TYR A 214 1.10 -9.54 2.45
C TYR A 214 0.64 -10.08 3.81
N GLN A 215 0.92 -9.34 4.90
CA GLN A 215 0.62 -9.80 6.26
C GLN A 215 -0.82 -9.52 6.68
N TYR A 216 -1.42 -8.42 6.23
CA TYR A 216 -2.65 -7.89 6.81
C TYR A 216 -3.73 -7.54 5.78
N GLY A 217 -3.49 -7.74 4.49
CA GLY A 217 -4.44 -7.37 3.44
C GLY A 217 -4.59 -5.87 3.21
N TYR A 218 -3.61 -5.06 3.61
CA TYR A 218 -3.56 -3.62 3.28
C TYR A 218 -3.76 -3.40 1.77
N MET A 219 -4.65 -2.47 1.41
CA MET A 219 -5.02 -2.17 0.01
C MET A 219 -5.66 -3.32 -0.80
N SER A 220 -6.08 -4.40 -0.14
CA SER A 220 -6.79 -5.51 -0.79
C SER A 220 -8.26 -5.19 -1.06
N SER A 221 -8.79 -5.71 -2.17
CA SER A 221 -10.23 -5.67 -2.48
C SER A 221 -11.08 -6.62 -1.62
N THR A 222 -10.47 -7.65 -1.03
CA THR A 222 -11.14 -8.66 -0.19
C THR A 222 -10.87 -8.47 1.31
N GLY A 223 -9.93 -7.58 1.65
CA GLY A 223 -9.45 -7.37 3.01
C GLY A 223 -8.44 -8.41 3.49
N LYS A 224 -7.90 -9.24 2.59
CA LYS A 224 -6.82 -10.21 2.85
C LYS A 224 -5.83 -10.20 1.70
N CYS A 225 -4.58 -10.60 1.94
CA CYS A 225 -3.68 -10.96 0.85
C CYS A 225 -4.15 -12.27 0.22
N PHE A 226 -4.31 -12.26 -1.10
CA PHE A 226 -4.52 -13.43 -1.93
C PHE A 226 -3.76 -13.20 -3.24
N ASP A 227 -3.63 -14.26 -4.04
CA ASP A 227 -2.97 -14.23 -5.36
C ASP A 227 -1.48 -13.86 -5.40
N ILE A 228 -0.84 -13.65 -4.24
CA ILE A 228 0.57 -13.26 -4.22
C ILE A 228 1.48 -14.26 -4.95
N GLY A 229 2.09 -13.79 -6.02
CA GLY A 229 3.08 -14.53 -6.80
C GLY A 229 4.30 -14.96 -5.97
N ALA A 230 4.87 -16.12 -6.32
CA ALA A 230 5.97 -16.74 -5.56
C ALA A 230 7.21 -15.83 -5.44
N ALA A 231 7.58 -15.13 -6.52
CA ALA A 231 8.71 -14.20 -6.55
C ALA A 231 8.54 -13.01 -5.59
N THR A 232 7.33 -12.42 -5.58
CA THR A 232 6.97 -11.34 -4.67
C THR A 232 7.03 -11.83 -3.23
N ARG A 233 6.39 -12.97 -2.92
CA ARG A 233 6.39 -13.55 -1.58
C ARG A 233 7.81 -13.77 -1.05
N GLN A 234 8.66 -14.44 -1.82
CA GLN A 234 10.06 -14.70 -1.43
C GLN A 234 10.83 -13.40 -1.16
N SER A 235 10.60 -12.35 -1.96
CA SER A 235 11.25 -11.05 -1.77
C SER A 235 10.79 -10.36 -0.47
N LEU A 236 9.51 -10.48 -0.09
CA LEU A 236 8.97 -9.90 1.14
C LEU A 236 9.39 -10.68 2.39
N GLU A 237 9.51 -12.00 2.30
CA GLU A 237 10.09 -12.85 3.35
C GLU A 237 11.56 -12.48 3.58
N GLU A 238 12.35 -12.33 2.51
CA GLU A 238 13.74 -11.89 2.59
C GLU A 238 13.86 -10.47 3.14
N PHE A 239 12.96 -9.56 2.76
CA PHE A 239 12.90 -8.21 3.33
C PHE A 239 12.68 -8.24 4.84
N SER A 240 11.70 -9.03 5.30
CA SER A 240 11.39 -9.17 6.73
C SER A 240 12.58 -9.74 7.51
N ARG A 241 13.26 -10.76 6.98
CA ARG A 241 14.48 -11.34 7.57
C ARG A 241 15.63 -10.31 7.65
N ARG A 242 15.76 -9.46 6.63
CA ARG A 242 16.75 -8.35 6.63
C ARG A 242 16.39 -7.29 7.65
N GLN A 243 15.11 -6.94 7.80
CA GLN A 243 14.65 -6.02 8.87
C GLN A 243 15.04 -6.55 10.24
N GLU A 244 14.78 -7.82 10.57
CA GLU A 244 15.19 -8.41 11.86
C GLU A 244 16.71 -8.35 12.10
N SER A 245 17.50 -8.61 11.07
CA SER A 245 18.96 -8.56 11.15
C SER A 245 19.46 -7.12 11.34
N PHE A 246 18.84 -6.16 10.64
CA PHE A 246 19.14 -4.74 10.71
C PHE A 246 18.76 -4.15 12.09
N ALA A 247 17.59 -4.52 12.61
CA ALA A 247 17.12 -4.19 13.95
C ALA A 247 18.16 -4.56 15.02
N LYS A 248 18.65 -5.81 14.99
CA LYS A 248 19.69 -6.30 15.92
C LYS A 248 21.00 -5.54 15.77
N LYS A 249 21.45 -5.27 14.53
CA LYS A 249 22.70 -4.57 14.25
C LYS A 249 22.70 -3.14 14.83
N HIS A 250 21.58 -2.43 14.69
CA HIS A 250 21.45 -1.03 15.06
C HIS A 250 20.77 -0.79 16.41
N ASN A 251 20.42 -1.87 17.13
CA ASN A 251 19.68 -1.82 18.38
C ASN A 251 18.36 -1.03 18.25
N ILE A 252 17.65 -1.24 17.14
CA ILE A 252 16.35 -0.63 16.83
C ILE A 252 15.28 -1.72 17.01
N PRO A 253 14.20 -1.49 17.78
CA PRO A 253 13.06 -2.40 17.85
C PRO A 253 12.48 -2.67 16.45
N VAL A 254 12.23 -3.95 16.09
CA VAL A 254 11.89 -4.35 14.71
C VAL A 254 10.58 -3.72 14.21
N GLU A 255 9.68 -3.43 15.13
CA GLU A 255 8.36 -2.83 14.93
C GLU A 255 8.49 -1.35 14.53
N ARG A 256 9.61 -0.71 14.86
CA ARG A 256 9.93 0.66 14.42
C ARG A 256 10.51 0.73 13.03
N LEU A 257 10.99 -0.40 12.48
CA LEU A 257 11.66 -0.39 11.19
C LEU A 257 10.71 -0.08 10.03
N ASP A 258 9.41 -0.31 10.17
CA ASP A 258 8.44 0.07 9.12
C ASP A 258 8.27 1.58 8.99
N PHE A 259 8.65 2.34 10.02
CA PHE A 259 8.56 3.80 10.04
C PHE A 259 9.94 4.47 9.91
N LEU A 260 10.94 3.72 9.45
CA LEU A 260 12.30 4.23 9.31
C LEU A 260 12.33 5.38 8.29
N SER A 261 12.77 6.55 8.74
CA SER A 261 12.87 7.77 7.93
C SER A 261 14.28 8.37 7.87
N ASN A 262 15.20 7.87 8.69
CA ASN A 262 16.59 8.32 8.72
C ASN A 262 17.31 7.88 7.43
N THR A 263 17.80 8.84 6.65
CA THR A 263 18.40 8.60 5.33
C THR A 263 19.66 7.73 5.40
N GLU A 264 20.55 7.95 6.36
CA GLU A 264 21.78 7.15 6.49
C GLU A 264 21.48 5.66 6.73
N LEU A 265 20.48 5.38 7.58
CA LEU A 265 20.04 4.01 7.84
C LEU A 265 19.29 3.40 6.66
N LEU A 266 18.51 4.19 5.92
CA LEU A 266 17.84 3.76 4.70
C LEU A 266 18.85 3.38 3.61
N ASP A 267 19.90 4.20 3.42
CA ASP A 267 20.97 3.95 2.45
C ASP A 267 21.80 2.70 2.78
N GLU A 268 21.95 2.39 4.07
CA GLU A 268 22.61 1.16 4.52
C GLU A 268 21.76 -0.09 4.22
N PHE A 269 20.43 0.05 4.22
CA PHE A 269 19.53 -1.09 4.06
C PHE A 269 19.53 -1.61 2.62
N LYS A 270 19.84 -2.89 2.44
CA LYS A 270 19.86 -3.55 1.13
C LYS A 270 18.44 -3.87 0.66
N VAL A 271 17.81 -2.96 -0.08
CA VAL A 271 16.42 -3.09 -0.59
C VAL A 271 16.25 -4.12 -1.73
N ASN A 272 17.31 -4.52 -2.43
CA ASN A 272 17.22 -5.55 -3.47
C ASN A 272 17.03 -6.94 -2.85
N CYS A 273 15.78 -7.32 -2.56
CA CYS A 273 15.43 -8.55 -1.83
C CYS A 273 15.16 -9.74 -2.76
N SER A 274 15.05 -9.50 -4.06
CA SER A 274 14.87 -10.54 -5.06
C SER A 274 16.17 -11.30 -5.40
N SER A 275 16.03 -12.58 -5.72
CA SER A 275 17.10 -13.39 -6.31
C SER A 275 17.41 -12.96 -7.75
N LYS A 276 18.64 -13.20 -8.20
CA LYS A 276 19.01 -13.03 -9.62
C LYS A 276 18.20 -14.00 -10.49
N GLY A 277 17.85 -13.58 -11.71
CA GLY A 277 17.14 -14.44 -12.67
C GLY A 277 15.62 -14.48 -12.52
N VAL A 278 15.06 -13.77 -11.53
CA VAL A 278 13.61 -13.71 -11.30
C VAL A 278 12.96 -12.73 -12.27
N ALA A 279 12.36 -13.26 -13.35
CA ALA A 279 11.79 -12.50 -14.46
C ALA A 279 10.25 -12.66 -14.58
N GLY A 280 9.56 -12.78 -13.45
CA GLY A 280 8.10 -12.74 -13.39
C GLY A 280 7.52 -11.37 -13.73
N ASN A 281 6.27 -11.33 -14.19
CA ASN A 281 5.53 -10.10 -14.54
C ASN A 281 5.08 -9.26 -13.34
N GLY A 282 5.18 -9.77 -12.11
CA GLY A 282 4.71 -9.09 -10.90
C GLY A 282 5.29 -7.69 -10.67
N ALA A 283 6.45 -7.36 -11.25
CA ALA A 283 7.01 -6.02 -11.27
C ALA A 283 6.26 -5.05 -12.20
N LEU A 284 5.82 -5.53 -13.36
CA LEU A 284 5.21 -4.74 -14.42
C LEU A 284 3.72 -4.48 -14.16
N MET A 285 3.04 -5.45 -13.55
CA MET A 285 1.60 -5.40 -13.28
C MET A 285 1.16 -4.23 -12.39
N ARG A 286 2.08 -3.67 -11.60
CA ARG A 286 1.83 -2.66 -10.57
C ARG A 286 2.47 -1.30 -10.84
N LEU A 287 3.03 -1.10 -12.04
CA LEU A 287 4.05 -0.08 -12.29
C LEU A 287 3.53 1.37 -12.27
N THR A 288 2.30 1.57 -12.78
CA THR A 288 1.82 2.91 -13.17
C THR A 288 1.99 4.02 -12.13
N PRO A 289 1.80 3.83 -10.81
CA PRO A 289 1.94 4.93 -9.85
C PRO A 289 3.26 5.69 -9.92
N VAL A 290 4.38 4.98 -10.15
CA VAL A 290 5.71 5.62 -10.29
C VAL A 290 5.76 6.46 -11.56
N SER A 291 5.35 5.91 -12.69
CA SER A 291 5.33 6.62 -13.96
C SER A 291 4.43 7.85 -13.91
N LEU A 292 3.29 7.75 -13.23
CA LEU A 292 2.33 8.85 -13.05
C LEU A 292 2.87 9.95 -12.14
N PHE A 293 3.55 9.60 -11.04
CA PHE A 293 4.11 10.57 -10.10
C PHE A 293 5.24 11.39 -10.73
N PHE A 294 6.15 10.73 -11.47
CA PHE A 294 7.34 11.38 -12.01
C PHE A 294 7.21 11.82 -13.49
N HIS A 295 6.04 11.71 -14.12
CA HIS A 295 5.89 11.92 -15.58
C HIS A 295 6.40 13.27 -16.12
N ALA A 296 6.46 14.30 -15.27
CA ALA A 296 6.99 15.61 -15.62
C ALA A 296 8.49 15.54 -15.97
N ASN A 297 9.23 14.62 -15.31
CA ASN A 297 10.63 14.28 -15.54
C ASN A 297 10.76 12.82 -16.02
N PRO A 298 10.75 12.56 -17.35
CA PRO A 298 10.80 11.20 -17.88
C PRO A 298 12.03 10.40 -17.50
N GLU A 299 13.18 11.03 -17.29
CA GLU A 299 14.41 10.33 -16.84
C GLU A 299 14.20 9.72 -15.44
N ALA A 300 13.64 10.50 -14.51
CA ALA A 300 13.30 10.02 -13.17
C ALA A 300 12.21 8.95 -13.22
N ALA A 301 11.15 9.16 -14.01
CA ALA A 301 10.07 8.19 -14.16
C ALA A 301 10.58 6.84 -14.67
N VAL A 302 11.41 6.85 -15.73
CA VAL A 302 11.99 5.63 -16.31
C VAL A 302 12.90 4.93 -15.30
N GLU A 303 13.83 5.65 -14.66
CA GLU A 303 14.75 5.03 -13.70
C GLU A 303 14.02 4.43 -12.50
N PHE A 304 13.12 5.19 -11.87
CA PHE A 304 12.35 4.72 -10.72
C PHE A 304 11.40 3.58 -11.09
N SER A 305 10.84 3.55 -12.31
CA SER A 305 10.10 2.39 -12.80
C SER A 305 10.96 1.12 -12.77
N GLY A 306 12.22 1.22 -13.25
CA GLY A 306 13.16 0.11 -13.18
C GLY A 306 13.46 -0.34 -11.75
N ILE A 307 13.83 0.61 -10.88
CA ILE A 307 14.20 0.31 -9.49
C ILE A 307 13.01 -0.33 -8.73
N SER A 308 11.80 0.21 -8.90
CA SER A 308 10.56 -0.31 -8.30
C SER A 308 10.28 -1.77 -8.69
N GLY A 309 10.62 -2.16 -9.92
CA GLY A 309 10.54 -3.56 -10.34
C GLY A 309 11.62 -4.43 -9.70
N ARG A 310 12.87 -3.95 -9.74
CA ARG A 310 14.07 -4.71 -9.36
C ARG A 310 14.05 -5.20 -7.91
N ILE A 311 13.47 -4.43 -6.98
CA ILE A 311 13.49 -4.76 -5.56
C ILE A 311 12.76 -6.08 -5.23
N THR A 312 11.78 -6.50 -6.05
CA THR A 312 11.12 -7.82 -5.93
C THR A 312 11.37 -8.76 -7.11
N HIS A 313 11.88 -8.27 -8.24
CA HIS A 313 12.18 -9.08 -9.44
C HIS A 313 13.59 -8.76 -9.96
N GLY A 314 14.58 -9.55 -9.55
CA GLY A 314 15.99 -9.24 -9.71
C GLY A 314 16.60 -9.50 -11.10
N ASP A 315 15.81 -9.96 -12.08
CA ASP A 315 16.29 -10.12 -13.46
C ASP A 315 16.39 -8.78 -14.20
N LYS A 316 17.39 -8.65 -15.08
CA LYS A 316 17.55 -7.45 -15.91
C LYS A 316 16.35 -7.21 -16.83
N LYS A 317 15.67 -8.25 -17.30
CA LYS A 317 14.44 -8.14 -18.08
C LYS A 317 13.33 -7.46 -17.31
N ALA A 318 13.18 -7.75 -16.02
CA ALA A 318 12.17 -7.09 -15.21
C ALA A 318 12.47 -5.61 -15.03
N TYR A 319 13.73 -5.28 -14.71
CA TYR A 319 14.19 -3.89 -14.64
C TYR A 319 13.96 -3.14 -15.96
N ASP A 320 14.37 -3.70 -17.09
CA ASP A 320 14.27 -3.03 -18.40
C ASP A 320 12.83 -2.99 -18.95
N ALA A 321 12.02 -4.01 -18.69
CA ALA A 321 10.60 -4.01 -19.03
C ALA A 321 9.87 -2.87 -18.32
N CYS A 322 10.10 -2.71 -17.00
CA CYS A 322 9.51 -1.62 -16.25
C CYS A 322 10.00 -0.25 -16.75
N ARG A 323 11.29 -0.09 -17.07
CA ARG A 323 11.83 1.16 -17.65
C ARG A 323 11.15 1.51 -18.96
N TYR A 324 11.11 0.57 -19.89
CA TYR A 324 10.49 0.77 -21.19
C TYR A 324 9.00 1.09 -21.06
N TYR A 325 8.28 0.34 -20.23
CA TYR A 325 6.86 0.54 -20.01
C TYR A 325 6.55 1.88 -19.32
N GLY A 326 7.39 2.30 -18.36
CA GLY A 326 7.30 3.62 -17.73
C GLY A 326 7.47 4.76 -18.74
N ALA A 327 8.39 4.63 -19.70
CA ALA A 327 8.54 5.60 -20.79
C ALA A 327 7.27 5.69 -21.67
N LEU A 328 6.62 4.56 -21.99
CA LEU A 328 5.39 4.56 -22.78
C LEU A 328 4.24 5.27 -22.06
N ILE A 329 4.09 5.03 -20.74
CA ILE A 329 3.10 5.74 -19.92
C ILE A 329 3.40 7.24 -19.87
N CYS A 330 4.67 7.64 -19.71
CA CYS A 330 5.07 9.04 -19.75
C CYS A 330 4.75 9.70 -21.09
N ALA A 331 4.99 9.01 -22.21
CA ALA A 331 4.64 9.50 -23.55
C ALA A 331 3.13 9.69 -23.70
N ALA A 332 2.31 8.75 -23.20
CA ALA A 332 0.85 8.90 -23.19
C ALA A 332 0.39 10.14 -22.38
N LEU A 333 0.99 10.39 -21.21
CA LEU A 333 0.71 11.57 -20.38
C LEU A 333 1.18 12.88 -21.02
N LYS A 334 2.21 12.83 -21.86
CA LYS A 334 2.71 13.96 -22.66
C LYS A 334 2.00 14.12 -24.02
N ASP A 335 0.84 13.46 -24.19
CA ASP A 335 -0.04 13.62 -25.34
C ASP A 335 0.56 13.16 -26.69
N TYR A 336 1.51 12.22 -26.65
CA TYR A 336 2.01 11.57 -27.86
C TYR A 336 0.88 10.81 -28.55
N LYS A 337 0.89 10.77 -29.89
CA LYS A 337 -0.05 9.94 -30.63
C LYS A 337 0.30 8.47 -30.42
N LYS A 338 -0.70 7.59 -30.50
CA LYS A 338 -0.48 6.14 -30.44
C LYS A 338 0.56 5.63 -31.43
N SER A 339 0.58 6.19 -32.65
CA SER A 339 1.59 5.87 -33.67
C SER A 339 3.01 6.21 -33.23
N ASP A 340 3.18 7.27 -32.44
CA ASP A 340 4.48 7.73 -31.95
C ASP A 340 4.92 6.89 -30.73
N ILE A 341 3.98 6.51 -29.86
CA ILE A 341 4.21 5.61 -28.71
C ILE A 341 4.64 4.21 -29.19
N LEU A 342 4.02 3.72 -30.28
CA LEU A 342 4.27 2.39 -30.84
C LEU A 342 5.27 2.40 -32.00
N ASP A 343 5.94 3.52 -32.23
CA ASP A 343 6.98 3.64 -33.24
C ASP A 343 8.17 2.74 -32.88
N LYS A 344 8.66 1.94 -33.83
CA LYS A 344 9.78 1.01 -33.62
C LYS A 344 11.08 1.70 -33.18
N ASP A 345 11.22 2.99 -33.48
CA ASP A 345 12.36 3.82 -33.11
C ASP A 345 12.06 4.65 -31.85
N PHE A 346 10.92 4.46 -31.16
CA PHE A 346 10.56 5.20 -29.95
C PHE A 346 11.69 5.16 -28.91
N TYR A 347 12.26 3.99 -28.66
CA TYR A 347 13.37 3.83 -27.72
C TYR A 347 14.61 4.64 -28.15
N GLU A 348 15.02 4.58 -29.42
CA GLU A 348 16.21 5.31 -29.88
C GLU A 348 15.97 6.83 -29.90
N LYS A 349 14.75 7.28 -30.26
CA LYS A 349 14.34 8.69 -30.21
C LYS A 349 14.34 9.25 -28.78
N HIS A 350 14.04 8.42 -27.79
CA HIS A 350 13.95 8.80 -26.38
C HIS A 350 15.07 8.22 -25.51
N LYS A 351 16.20 7.84 -26.12
CA LYS A 351 17.33 7.19 -25.44
C LYS A 351 17.84 7.98 -24.23
N HIS A 352 17.75 9.31 -24.29
CA HIS A 352 18.10 10.21 -23.19
C HIS A 352 17.30 9.93 -21.91
N TRP A 353 16.04 9.48 -22.00
CA TRP A 353 15.22 9.08 -20.84
C TRP A 353 15.75 7.84 -20.11
N PHE A 354 16.56 7.03 -20.78
CA PHE A 354 17.10 5.78 -20.25
C PHE A 354 18.53 5.94 -19.69
N GLY A 355 19.08 7.15 -19.69
CA GLY A 355 20.46 7.38 -19.29
C GLY A 355 21.45 6.48 -20.04
N ASN A 356 22.50 6.02 -19.35
CA ASN A 356 23.59 5.25 -19.96
C ASN A 356 23.39 3.73 -19.99
N THR A 357 22.26 3.23 -19.45
CA THR A 357 22.02 1.78 -19.34
C THR A 357 21.08 1.30 -20.46
N PRO A 358 21.59 0.58 -21.49
CA PRO A 358 20.75 0.10 -22.57
C PRO A 358 19.77 -0.99 -22.10
N LEU A 359 18.65 -1.09 -22.82
CA LEU A 359 17.70 -2.19 -22.67
C LEU A 359 18.35 -3.51 -23.05
N CYS A 360 17.99 -4.61 -22.37
CA CYS A 360 18.38 -5.94 -22.79
C CYS A 360 17.68 -6.35 -24.10
N ASP A 361 18.28 -7.31 -24.80
CA ASP A 361 17.89 -7.67 -26.17
C ASP A 361 16.41 -8.10 -26.29
N GLU A 362 15.86 -8.82 -25.31
CA GLU A 362 14.46 -9.27 -25.35
C GLU A 362 13.48 -8.10 -25.25
N ILE A 363 13.76 -7.11 -24.39
CA ILE A 363 12.92 -5.91 -24.27
C ILE A 363 13.12 -4.98 -25.46
N LYS A 364 14.35 -4.92 -26.00
CA LYS A 364 14.63 -4.17 -27.23
C LYS A 364 13.84 -4.71 -28.43
N LYS A 365 13.73 -6.03 -28.58
CA LYS A 365 12.88 -6.65 -29.64
C LYS A 365 11.41 -6.25 -29.51
N ILE A 366 10.89 -6.17 -28.29
CA ILE A 366 9.55 -5.67 -28.03
C ILE A 366 9.45 -4.20 -28.43
N ALA A 367 10.42 -3.36 -28.04
CA ALA A 367 10.46 -1.94 -28.40
C ALA A 367 10.50 -1.72 -29.92
N GLU A 368 11.13 -2.63 -30.66
CA GLU A 368 11.21 -2.63 -32.12
C GLU A 368 9.93 -3.19 -32.81
N GLY A 369 8.91 -3.58 -32.04
CA GLY A 369 7.59 -3.93 -32.55
C GLY A 369 7.29 -5.43 -32.65
N SER A 370 7.98 -6.31 -31.90
CA SER A 370 7.70 -7.76 -31.95
C SER A 370 6.24 -8.13 -31.64
N TYR A 371 5.51 -7.26 -30.95
CA TYR A 371 4.09 -7.42 -30.63
C TYR A 371 3.13 -7.13 -31.81
N GLN A 372 3.59 -6.54 -32.91
CA GLN A 372 2.72 -6.16 -34.04
C GLN A 372 2.36 -7.36 -34.91
N LYS A 373 1.49 -8.23 -34.39
CA LYS A 373 1.10 -9.50 -35.01
C LYS A 373 -0.42 -9.60 -35.17
N GLU A 374 -0.91 -9.58 -36.40
CA GLU A 374 -2.36 -9.56 -36.71
C GLU A 374 -3.11 -10.77 -36.14
N GLY A 375 -2.51 -11.96 -36.17
CA GLY A 375 -3.12 -13.21 -35.68
C GLY A 375 -3.05 -13.41 -34.17
N GLY A 376 -2.46 -12.46 -33.41
CA GLY A 376 -2.39 -12.51 -31.95
C GLY A 376 -1.82 -13.82 -31.43
N TYR A 377 -2.65 -14.61 -30.73
CA TYR A 377 -2.25 -15.91 -30.21
C TYR A 377 -1.73 -16.86 -31.31
N GLN A 378 -2.32 -16.85 -32.51
CA GLN A 378 -1.88 -17.74 -33.60
C GLN A 378 -0.47 -17.40 -34.09
N ASP A 379 -0.05 -16.14 -33.99
CA ASP A 379 1.27 -15.66 -34.40
C ASP A 379 2.29 -15.68 -33.25
N GLY A 380 1.93 -16.28 -32.10
CA GLY A 380 2.85 -16.50 -30.99
C GLY A 380 2.76 -15.49 -29.85
N ILE A 381 1.77 -14.59 -29.81
CA ILE A 381 1.52 -13.74 -28.64
C ILE A 381 1.02 -14.62 -27.48
N ARG A 382 1.57 -14.45 -26.27
CA ARG A 382 1.22 -15.25 -25.09
C ARG A 382 1.10 -14.34 -23.88
N GLY A 383 -0.07 -14.32 -23.21
CA GLY A 383 -0.25 -13.66 -21.93
C GLY A 383 0.17 -14.59 -20.79
N LYS A 384 1.45 -14.63 -20.43
CA LYS A 384 2.00 -15.56 -19.42
C LYS A 384 2.78 -14.82 -18.34
N GLY A 385 3.00 -15.49 -17.20
CA GLY A 385 3.78 -14.98 -16.06
C GLY A 385 5.23 -14.55 -16.33
N TYR A 386 5.78 -14.83 -17.51
CA TYR A 386 7.10 -14.33 -17.90
C TYR A 386 6.99 -12.88 -18.40
N ILE A 387 7.78 -11.98 -17.82
CA ILE A 387 7.62 -10.53 -18.04
C ILE A 387 7.72 -10.08 -19.50
N VAL A 388 8.53 -10.76 -20.32
CA VAL A 388 8.65 -10.48 -21.75
C VAL A 388 7.35 -10.83 -22.47
N ASN A 389 6.75 -11.98 -22.15
CA ASN A 389 5.47 -12.40 -22.73
C ASN A 389 4.34 -11.46 -22.30
N ALA A 390 4.24 -11.14 -21.01
CA ALA A 390 3.22 -10.22 -20.51
C ALA A 390 3.30 -8.83 -21.14
N LEU A 391 4.51 -8.26 -21.27
CA LEU A 391 4.71 -6.97 -21.93
C LEU A 391 4.36 -7.02 -23.42
N GLU A 392 4.82 -8.05 -24.15
CA GLU A 392 4.52 -8.23 -25.57
C GLU A 392 3.01 -8.38 -25.81
N ALA A 393 2.32 -9.16 -24.97
CA ALA A 393 0.88 -9.37 -25.06
C ALA A 393 0.06 -8.11 -24.75
N ALA A 394 0.44 -7.35 -23.72
CA ALA A 394 -0.23 -6.08 -23.40
C ALA A 394 -0.04 -5.03 -24.51
N LEU A 395 1.16 -4.95 -25.11
CA LEU A 395 1.41 -4.04 -26.23
C LEU A 395 0.75 -4.50 -27.53
N TRP A 396 0.62 -5.81 -27.75
CA TRP A 396 -0.20 -6.34 -28.85
C TRP A 396 -1.65 -5.90 -28.68
N ALA A 397 -2.24 -6.12 -27.50
CA ALA A 397 -3.61 -5.72 -27.22
C ALA A 397 -3.80 -4.21 -27.41
N PHE A 398 -2.85 -3.39 -26.94
CA PHE A 398 -2.88 -1.95 -27.18
C PHE A 398 -2.73 -1.61 -28.66
N TRP A 399 -1.87 -2.28 -29.41
CA TRP A 399 -1.75 -2.05 -30.85
C TRP A 399 -3.03 -2.42 -31.64
N SER A 400 -3.72 -3.51 -31.26
CA SER A 400 -4.87 -4.07 -31.97
C SER A 400 -6.25 -3.63 -31.45
N ASP A 401 -6.33 -2.80 -30.41
CA ASP A 401 -7.58 -2.45 -29.70
C ASP A 401 -8.59 -1.59 -30.51
N GLU A 402 -8.29 -1.23 -31.76
CA GLU A 402 -9.14 -0.39 -32.63
C GLU A 402 -9.55 0.96 -32.00
N ASN A 403 -8.69 1.55 -31.17
CA ASN A 403 -8.96 2.76 -30.38
C ASN A 403 -10.11 2.59 -29.36
N SER A 404 -10.33 1.37 -28.87
CA SER A 404 -11.35 1.05 -27.88
C SER A 404 -10.71 0.39 -26.67
N PHE A 405 -10.77 1.07 -25.51
CA PHE A 405 -10.27 0.51 -24.26
C PHE A 405 -10.89 -0.87 -23.98
N GLU A 406 -12.22 -0.99 -24.16
CA GLU A 406 -12.97 -2.23 -23.93
C GLU A 406 -12.45 -3.37 -24.79
N LYS A 407 -12.24 -3.12 -26.09
CA LYS A 407 -11.78 -4.14 -27.02
C LYS A 407 -10.40 -4.65 -26.60
N GLY A 408 -9.46 -3.76 -26.33
CA GLY A 408 -8.11 -4.20 -25.95
C GLY A 408 -8.04 -4.93 -24.61
N VAL A 409 -8.88 -4.59 -23.61
CA VAL A 409 -9.00 -5.41 -22.39
C VAL A 409 -9.48 -6.80 -22.74
N LEU A 410 -10.54 -6.92 -23.54
CA LEU A 410 -11.08 -8.23 -23.92
C LEU A 410 -10.09 -9.03 -24.77
N ASP A 411 -9.35 -8.39 -25.68
CA ASP A 411 -8.31 -9.02 -26.47
C ASP A 411 -7.20 -9.57 -25.56
N ALA A 412 -6.73 -8.77 -24.59
CA ALA A 412 -5.71 -9.18 -23.61
C ALA A 412 -6.18 -10.37 -22.77
N VAL A 413 -7.40 -10.33 -22.23
CA VAL A 413 -7.97 -11.40 -21.40
C VAL A 413 -8.18 -12.68 -22.21
N ASN A 414 -8.67 -12.58 -23.44
CA ASN A 414 -8.96 -13.76 -24.27
C ASN A 414 -7.69 -14.42 -24.86
N LEU A 415 -6.49 -13.92 -24.58
CA LEU A 415 -5.24 -14.66 -24.81
C LEU A 415 -5.08 -15.85 -23.85
N GLY A 416 -5.78 -15.85 -22.72
CA GLY A 416 -5.70 -16.91 -21.71
C GLY A 416 -4.43 -16.90 -20.88
N ASP A 417 -4.27 -17.98 -20.11
CA ASP A 417 -3.21 -18.21 -19.13
C ASP A 417 -3.21 -17.15 -18.01
N ASP A 418 -2.40 -16.10 -18.14
CA ASP A 418 -2.20 -15.05 -17.13
C ASP A 418 -2.99 -13.78 -17.49
N THR A 419 -4.31 -13.89 -17.30
CA THR A 419 -5.29 -13.01 -17.93
C THR A 419 -5.52 -11.70 -17.20
N ASP A 420 -5.56 -11.73 -15.87
CA ASP A 420 -5.61 -10.52 -15.03
C ASP A 420 -4.36 -9.67 -15.23
N THR A 421 -3.17 -10.25 -15.17
CA THR A 421 -1.93 -9.48 -15.31
C THR A 421 -1.78 -8.86 -16.68
N THR A 422 -2.03 -9.63 -17.74
CA THR A 422 -1.91 -9.11 -19.11
C THR A 422 -2.88 -7.95 -19.34
N ALA A 423 -4.11 -8.06 -18.83
CA ALA A 423 -5.14 -7.03 -18.95
C ALA A 423 -4.87 -5.82 -18.04
N ALA A 424 -4.35 -6.02 -16.83
CA ALA A 424 -3.95 -4.96 -15.91
C ALA A 424 -2.79 -4.15 -16.48
N ILE A 425 -1.78 -4.81 -17.07
CA ILE A 425 -0.70 -4.14 -17.78
C ILE A 425 -1.31 -3.30 -18.91
N TYR A 426 -2.04 -3.89 -19.86
CA TYR A 426 -2.72 -3.14 -20.92
C TYR A 426 -3.51 -1.93 -20.36
N GLY A 427 -4.27 -2.14 -19.29
CA GLY A 427 -5.11 -1.14 -18.65
C GLY A 427 -4.35 0.08 -18.16
N GLN A 428 -3.11 -0.08 -17.70
CA GLN A 428 -2.25 1.03 -17.29
C GLN A 428 -1.94 1.99 -18.45
N LEU A 429 -1.44 1.48 -19.58
CA LEU A 429 -1.05 2.31 -20.73
C LEU A 429 -2.27 2.80 -21.51
N ALA A 430 -3.22 1.90 -21.81
CA ALA A 430 -4.44 2.26 -22.52
C ALA A 430 -5.25 3.29 -21.72
N GLY A 431 -5.34 3.14 -20.40
CA GLY A 431 -5.96 4.12 -19.53
C GLY A 431 -5.26 5.48 -19.53
N ALA A 432 -3.92 5.50 -19.51
CA ALA A 432 -3.14 6.74 -19.65
C ALA A 432 -3.32 7.39 -21.03
N TYR A 433 -3.55 6.58 -22.08
CA TYR A 433 -3.71 7.05 -23.45
C TYR A 433 -5.13 7.53 -23.79
N TYR A 434 -6.17 6.83 -23.36
CA TYR A 434 -7.56 7.21 -23.64
C TYR A 434 -8.13 8.20 -22.62
N GLY A 435 -7.66 8.12 -21.37
CA GLY A 435 -8.22 8.90 -20.27
C GLY A 435 -9.47 8.27 -19.65
N TYR A 436 -9.76 8.65 -18.40
CA TYR A 436 -10.84 8.09 -17.59
C TYR A 436 -12.23 8.28 -18.23
N LYS A 437 -12.47 9.42 -18.88
CA LYS A 437 -13.76 9.73 -19.53
C LYS A 437 -14.15 8.74 -20.63
N GLU A 438 -13.15 8.17 -21.31
CA GLU A 438 -13.33 7.23 -22.43
C GLU A 438 -13.40 5.76 -21.98
N LEU A 439 -13.16 5.47 -20.69
CA LEU A 439 -13.27 4.12 -20.18
C LEU A 439 -14.74 3.62 -20.17
N PRO A 440 -14.99 2.29 -20.23
CA PRO A 440 -16.35 1.74 -20.31
C PRO A 440 -17.15 2.03 -19.02
N LYS A 441 -18.06 3.01 -19.06
CA LYS A 441 -18.90 3.42 -17.91
C LYS A 441 -19.67 2.26 -17.28
N LYS A 442 -20.06 1.27 -18.09
CA LYS A 442 -20.73 0.04 -17.62
C LYS A 442 -19.87 -0.79 -16.67
N TRP A 443 -18.54 -0.72 -16.79
CA TRP A 443 -17.58 -1.42 -15.93
C TRP A 443 -17.12 -0.54 -14.77
N ILE A 444 -16.77 0.73 -15.04
CA ILE A 444 -16.26 1.68 -14.03
C ILE A 444 -17.14 1.73 -12.78
N LYS A 445 -18.48 1.70 -12.95
CA LYS A 445 -19.42 1.77 -11.83
C LYS A 445 -19.31 0.60 -10.84
N HIS A 446 -18.65 -0.48 -11.22
CA HIS A 446 -18.46 -1.68 -10.40
C HIS A 446 -17.06 -1.79 -9.79
N VAL A 447 -16.10 -0.97 -10.21
CA VAL A 447 -14.73 -1.02 -9.68
C VAL A 447 -14.77 -0.86 -8.16
N TYR A 448 -14.21 -1.84 -7.46
CA TYR A 448 -14.11 -1.80 -6.01
C TYR A 448 -13.26 -0.61 -5.58
N ALA A 449 -13.74 0.11 -4.56
CA ALA A 449 -13.09 1.31 -4.04
C ALA A 449 -12.75 2.38 -5.10
N LYS A 450 -13.58 2.50 -6.14
CA LYS A 450 -13.38 3.44 -7.25
C LYS A 450 -13.10 4.87 -6.77
N GLN A 451 -13.83 5.37 -5.77
CA GLN A 451 -13.65 6.75 -5.32
C GLN A 451 -12.28 6.93 -4.65
N PHE A 452 -11.82 5.93 -3.89
CA PHE A 452 -10.48 5.93 -3.31
C PHE A 452 -9.40 5.98 -4.41
N ILE A 453 -9.52 5.16 -5.46
CA ILE A 453 -8.56 5.15 -6.58
C ILE A 453 -8.54 6.52 -7.30
N LEU A 454 -9.71 7.16 -7.47
CA LEU A 454 -9.80 8.50 -8.04
C LEU A 454 -9.13 9.56 -7.16
N ASN A 455 -9.33 9.50 -5.84
CA ASN A 455 -8.68 10.40 -4.90
C ASN A 455 -7.16 10.20 -4.89
N VAL A 456 -6.68 8.95 -4.89
CA VAL A 456 -5.26 8.61 -5.03
C VAL A 456 -4.68 9.17 -6.33
N SER A 457 -5.43 9.12 -7.44
CA SER A 457 -5.02 9.70 -8.72
C SER A 457 -4.82 11.22 -8.65
N GLU A 458 -5.73 11.93 -7.96
CA GLU A 458 -5.63 13.38 -7.74
C GLU A 458 -4.41 13.74 -6.91
N TRP A 459 -4.15 13.00 -5.83
CA TRP A 459 -2.97 13.19 -4.99
C TRP A 459 -1.67 12.87 -5.71
N ILE A 460 -1.62 11.82 -6.53
CA ILE A 460 -0.43 11.51 -7.34
C ILE A 460 -0.12 12.67 -8.29
N ALA A 461 -1.15 13.21 -8.95
CA ALA A 461 -0.97 14.33 -9.87
C ALA A 461 -0.43 15.58 -9.15
N TYR A 462 -1.00 15.90 -7.99
CA TYR A 462 -0.61 17.04 -7.18
C TYR A 462 0.82 16.93 -6.63
N GLU A 463 1.14 15.83 -5.95
CA GLU A 463 2.47 15.64 -5.35
C GLU A 463 3.56 15.45 -6.40
N GLY A 464 3.25 14.81 -7.53
CA GLY A 464 4.17 14.68 -8.66
C GLY A 464 4.54 16.03 -9.28
N LYS A 465 3.55 16.93 -9.46
CA LYS A 465 3.79 18.32 -9.90
C LYS A 465 4.72 19.04 -8.92
N LYS A 466 4.43 18.97 -7.63
CA LYS A 466 5.21 19.62 -6.56
C LYS A 466 6.65 19.10 -6.52
N TRP A 467 6.85 17.78 -6.57
CA TRP A 467 8.18 17.16 -6.59
C TRP A 467 9.02 17.70 -7.76
N ASN A 468 8.41 17.83 -8.95
CA ASN A 468 9.11 18.35 -10.13
C ASN A 468 9.47 19.84 -9.99
N GLU A 469 8.63 20.65 -9.35
CA GLU A 469 8.91 22.08 -9.10
C GLU A 469 10.05 22.27 -8.11
N THR A 470 10.14 21.43 -7.07
CA THR A 470 11.21 21.52 -6.06
C THR A 470 12.54 20.99 -6.58
N GLU A 471 12.55 19.79 -7.16
CA GLU A 471 13.79 19.15 -7.62
C GLU A 471 14.28 19.71 -8.97
N GLY A 472 13.37 20.11 -9.86
CA GLY A 472 13.70 20.72 -11.16
C GLY A 472 14.38 22.10 -11.06
N SER A 473 14.34 22.74 -9.89
CA SER A 473 15.06 23.99 -9.62
C SER A 473 16.55 23.78 -9.29
N THR A 474 16.99 22.54 -9.03
CA THR A 474 18.37 22.22 -8.64
C THR A 474 19.21 21.69 -9.82
N SER A 475 19.36 22.50 -10.87
CA SER A 475 20.41 22.28 -11.90
C SER A 475 21.76 22.92 -11.55
N SER A 476 21.97 23.31 -10.28
CA SER A 476 23.28 23.67 -9.74
C SER A 476 23.54 22.87 -8.47
N HIS A 477 24.58 22.02 -8.49
CA HIS A 477 25.14 21.41 -7.29
C HIS A 477 25.56 22.49 -6.28
N GLN A 478 24.66 22.80 -5.34
CA GLN A 478 24.99 23.33 -4.02
C GLN A 478 24.14 22.57 -3.01
N SER A 479 24.81 22.11 -1.95
CA SER A 479 24.24 21.45 -0.78
C SER A 479 22.83 21.93 -0.47
N GLN A 480 21.87 21.00 -0.49
CA GLN A 480 20.52 21.19 0.02
C GLN A 480 20.59 21.92 1.38
N PRO A 481 19.83 23.00 1.61
CA PRO A 481 19.73 23.57 2.94
C PRO A 481 19.09 22.51 3.85
N GLU A 482 19.60 22.35 5.07
CA GLU A 482 18.96 21.50 6.07
C GLU A 482 17.46 21.86 6.17
N PRO A 483 16.55 20.88 6.29
CA PRO A 483 15.15 21.16 6.49
C PRO A 483 15.00 21.98 7.78
N THR A 484 14.70 23.26 7.64
CA THR A 484 14.28 24.11 8.76
C THR A 484 12.95 23.59 9.26
N TYR A 485 13.00 22.76 10.30
CA TYR A 485 11.84 22.43 11.11
C TYR A 485 11.40 23.72 11.82
N VAL A 486 10.29 24.29 11.37
CA VAL A 486 9.59 25.33 12.13
C VAL A 486 9.06 24.68 13.41
N THR A 487 9.80 24.85 14.49
CA THR A 487 9.34 24.56 15.85
C THR A 487 8.70 25.81 16.43
N THR A 488 7.39 26.00 16.21
CA THR A 488 6.59 26.91 17.04
C THR A 488 5.30 26.22 17.51
N PRO A 489 4.90 26.35 18.79
CA PRO A 489 3.92 25.45 19.40
C PRO A 489 2.43 25.81 19.22
N ASP A 490 2.09 26.94 18.56
CA ASP A 490 0.74 27.54 18.71
C ASP A 490 -0.05 27.77 17.41
N GLU A 491 0.23 27.07 16.31
CA GLU A 491 -0.69 27.06 15.15
C GLU A 491 -1.71 25.92 15.23
N PRO A 492 -3.00 26.16 14.90
CA PRO A 492 -4.02 25.12 14.86
C PRO A 492 -3.58 24.01 13.90
N GLN A 493 -3.54 22.76 14.40
CA GLN A 493 -3.12 21.54 13.70
C GLN A 493 -3.37 21.62 12.18
N SER A 494 -2.30 21.87 11.43
CA SER A 494 -2.40 22.11 9.99
C SER A 494 -3.05 20.92 9.27
N PHE A 495 -3.93 21.24 8.33
CA PHE A 495 -4.56 20.34 7.36
C PHE A 495 -3.63 19.23 6.84
N PHE A 496 -2.35 19.54 6.60
CA PHE A 496 -1.32 18.59 6.19
C PHE A 496 -1.07 17.48 7.20
N GLN A 497 -1.12 17.72 8.52
CA GLN A 497 -0.95 16.66 9.52
C GLN A 497 -2.11 15.65 9.52
N ARG A 498 -3.31 16.01 9.06
CA ARG A 498 -4.46 15.10 8.95
C ARG A 498 -4.36 14.17 7.74
N ILE A 499 -3.83 14.67 6.64
CA ILE A 499 -3.56 13.89 5.41
C ILE A 499 -2.31 13.02 5.60
N PHE A 500 -1.27 13.55 6.25
CA PHE A 500 -0.09 12.76 6.67
C PHE A 500 -0.48 11.67 7.63
N ALA A 501 -1.36 11.97 8.60
CA ALA A 501 -1.89 10.95 9.45
C ALA A 501 -2.75 10.01 8.60
N PHE A 502 -3.59 10.41 7.66
CA PHE A 502 -4.32 9.47 6.79
C PHE A 502 -3.40 8.51 5.99
N PHE A 503 -2.27 8.98 5.45
CA PHE A 503 -1.28 8.18 4.72
C PHE A 503 -0.31 7.39 5.66
N ASN A 504 -0.20 7.80 6.93
CA ASN A 504 0.63 7.18 7.98
C ASN A 504 -0.17 6.75 9.25
N TYR A 505 -1.50 6.57 9.21
CA TYR A 505 -2.39 6.36 10.40
C TYR A 505 -2.30 4.91 10.86
N THR A 506 -1.08 4.42 10.96
CA THR A 506 -0.64 3.32 11.81
C THR A 506 0.52 3.75 12.73
N SER A 507 0.90 5.04 12.81
CA SER A 507 1.90 5.54 13.78
C SER A 507 1.48 6.83 14.50
N PRO A 508 1.62 6.91 15.85
CA PRO A 508 1.38 8.13 16.62
C PRO A 508 2.59 9.08 16.58
N THR A 509 2.37 10.36 16.28
CA THR A 509 3.26 11.46 16.73
C THR A 509 2.75 11.93 18.10
N LYS A 510 3.53 12.37 19.08
CA LYS A 510 4.78 13.15 19.13
C LYS A 510 5.61 12.70 20.36
N HIS A 511 6.92 12.96 20.40
CA HIS A 511 7.58 13.72 21.47
C HIS A 511 9.08 13.97 21.18
N SER A 512 9.56 15.02 21.85
CA SER A 512 10.81 15.79 21.78
C SER A 512 12.13 15.08 21.50
N ALA A 513 13.04 15.85 20.87
CA ALA A 513 14.45 15.55 20.63
C ALA A 513 15.18 14.89 21.82
N PRO A 514 16.15 14.00 21.57
CA PRO A 514 16.98 13.44 22.63
C PRO A 514 17.86 14.55 23.25
N PRO A 515 18.13 14.50 24.57
CA PRO A 515 19.03 15.46 25.20
C PRO A 515 20.47 15.26 24.68
N SER A 516 21.17 16.37 24.48
CA SER A 516 22.58 16.41 24.07
C SER A 516 23.48 15.54 24.97
N PRO A 517 24.53 14.91 24.43
CA PRO A 517 25.44 14.11 25.25
C PRO A 517 26.19 15.00 26.25
N CYS A 518 26.11 14.62 27.52
CA CYS A 518 26.92 15.19 28.61
C CYS A 518 28.42 15.15 28.26
N SER A 519 29.08 16.30 28.39
CA SER A 519 30.53 16.45 28.32
C SER A 519 31.26 15.52 29.31
N PRO A 520 32.41 14.90 28.95
CA PRO A 520 33.17 14.09 29.88
C PRO A 520 33.76 14.96 30.99
N GLN A 521 33.29 14.78 32.23
CA GLN A 521 33.96 15.30 33.40
C GLN A 521 35.35 14.66 33.54
N GLN A 522 36.34 15.52 33.72
CA GLN A 522 37.74 15.21 33.96
C GLN A 522 37.91 14.27 35.17
N LYS A 523 38.41 13.05 34.94
CA LYS A 523 39.03 12.25 36.01
C LYS A 523 40.35 12.90 36.42
N LYS A 524 40.33 13.65 37.53
CA LYS A 524 41.54 14.04 38.27
C LYS A 524 42.25 12.78 38.77
N LYS A 525 43.46 12.53 38.27
CA LYS A 525 44.44 11.63 38.88
C LYS A 525 44.92 12.27 40.20
N HIS A 526 44.55 11.69 41.34
CA HIS A 526 45.34 11.88 42.55
C HIS A 526 46.41 10.79 42.61
N ARG A 527 47.66 11.26 42.47
CA ARG A 527 48.91 10.54 42.71
C ARG A 527 49.29 10.83 44.16
N SER A 528 49.44 9.81 44.99
CA SER A 528 50.19 9.92 46.25
C SER A 528 51.15 8.75 46.33
N GLN A 529 52.43 9.09 46.22
CA GLN A 529 53.59 8.27 46.58
C GLN A 529 53.76 8.29 48.10
N SER A 530 54.17 7.15 48.67
CA SER A 530 55.27 7.01 49.66
C SER A 530 55.29 5.53 50.06
N THR A 531 56.23 4.71 49.59
CA THR A 531 57.60 4.48 50.11
C THR A 531 57.64 3.83 51.50
N ASP A 532 58.27 2.66 51.48
CA ASP A 532 59.20 2.08 52.45
C ASP A 532 58.68 1.18 53.59
N GLU A 533 59.44 0.07 53.67
CA GLU A 533 59.49 -1.09 54.60
C GLU A 533 58.54 -2.27 54.38
#